data_AF-A0A3M1K7A9-F1
#
_entry.id   AF-A0A3M1K7A9-F1
#
_cell.length_a   1.000
_cell.length_b   1.000
_cell.length_c   1.000
_cell.angle_alpha   90.00
_cell.angle_beta   90.00
_cell.angle_gamma   90.00
#
_symmetry.space_group_name_H-M   'P 1'
#
loop_
_entity.id
_entity.type
_entity.pdbx_description
1 polymer ?
#
loop_
_entity_poly.entity_id
_entity_poly.type
_entity_poly.pdbx_seq_one_letter_code
_entity_poly.pdbx_strand_id
1 'polypeptide(L)'
;LRRYGLRRIYFAALTFPTSFVSLSRTFGRVYTLHEAATPPWERAILRQFARDTYGDDFDESAGIARHQNVPQGENRPVPDDIAQRVARYERMNPEWRDGCSLPIMMRLDVPTAVSTLKTSARRLVRRLKKAA
;
A
#
# COMPACT_ATOMS: atom_id res chain seq x y z
N LEU A 1 -10.20 3.75 26.86
CA LEU A 1 -10.00 4.31 25.50
C LEU A 1 -9.56 5.79 25.43
N ARG A 2 -9.87 6.68 26.38
CA ARG A 2 -9.57 8.13 26.27
C ARG A 2 -8.12 8.58 26.55
N ARG A 3 -7.22 7.77 27.13
CA ARG A 3 -5.84 8.20 27.51
C ARG A 3 -4.71 7.65 26.60
N TYR A 4 -4.92 6.49 25.97
CA TYR A 4 -3.99 5.85 25.02
C TYR A 4 -4.65 5.49 23.67
N GLY A 5 -5.89 5.94 23.44
CA GLY A 5 -6.75 5.43 22.37
C GLY A 5 -6.14 5.55 20.98
N LEU A 6 -6.06 4.41 20.27
CA LEU A 6 -5.89 4.23 18.81
C LEU A 6 -4.87 5.15 18.11
N ARG A 7 -3.98 5.81 18.85
CA ARG A 7 -3.21 6.97 18.40
C ARG A 7 -2.13 6.62 17.38
N ARG A 8 -1.81 5.33 17.22
CA ARG A 8 -0.72 4.81 16.39
C ARG A 8 -1.03 3.41 15.90
N ILE A 9 -2.11 3.25 15.12
CA ILE A 9 -2.34 2.00 14.39
C ILE A 9 -1.52 2.03 13.11
N TYR A 10 -0.85 0.94 12.81
CA TYR A 10 -0.11 0.77 11.56
C TYR A 10 -0.73 -0.37 10.76
N PHE A 11 -0.77 -0.21 9.45
CA PHE A 11 -1.16 -1.25 8.52
C PHE A 11 0.04 -1.60 7.66
N ALA A 12 0.37 -2.88 7.59
CA ALA A 12 1.28 -3.43 6.61
C ALA A 12 0.46 -4.08 5.50
N ALA A 13 0.89 -3.90 4.26
CA ALA A 13 0.25 -4.49 3.10
C ALA A 13 1.29 -4.71 2.00
N LEU A 14 0.99 -5.62 1.08
CA LEU A 14 1.66 -5.67 -0.21
C LEU A 14 0.87 -4.92 -1.25
N THR A 15 1.58 -4.25 -2.14
CA THR A 15 0.93 -3.38 -3.12
C THR A 15 1.55 -3.51 -4.49
N PHE A 16 0.67 -3.41 -5.48
CA PHE A 16 0.95 -3.10 -6.88
C PHE A 16 0.78 -1.60 -7.13
N PRO A 17 1.22 -1.06 -8.28
CA PRO A 17 1.30 0.38 -8.53
C PRO A 17 0.01 1.15 -8.20
N THR A 18 -1.15 0.65 -8.64
CA THR A 18 -2.45 1.30 -8.41
C THR A 18 -2.80 1.43 -6.93
N SER A 19 -2.63 0.33 -6.17
CA SER A 19 -2.86 0.34 -4.73
C SER A 19 -1.86 1.23 -4.01
N PHE A 20 -0.59 1.25 -4.44
CA PHE A 20 0.42 2.14 -3.87
C PHE A 20 0.07 3.61 -4.08
N VAL A 21 -0.35 3.99 -5.29
CA VAL A 21 -0.83 5.35 -5.59
C VAL A 21 -2.02 5.70 -4.70
N SER A 22 -3.03 4.82 -4.64
CA SER A 22 -4.23 5.06 -3.86
C SER A 22 -3.92 5.25 -2.37
N LEU A 23 -3.15 4.32 -1.79
CA LEU A 23 -2.81 4.33 -0.36
C LEU A 23 -1.88 5.50 -0.02
N SER A 24 -0.91 5.83 -0.89
CA SER A 24 -0.05 6.99 -0.67
C SER A 24 -0.78 8.32 -0.75
N ARG A 25 -1.89 8.40 -1.50
CA ARG A 25 -2.78 9.58 -1.48
C ARG A 25 -3.63 9.62 -0.21
N THR A 26 -4.17 8.48 0.22
CA THR A 26 -5.04 8.40 1.39
C THR A 26 -4.29 8.67 2.69
N PHE A 27 -3.12 8.06 2.88
CA PHE A 27 -2.38 8.12 4.14
C PHE A 27 -1.27 9.17 4.15
N GLY A 28 -1.00 9.79 2.99
CA GLY A 28 0.05 10.79 2.79
C GLY A 28 1.45 10.19 2.80
N ARG A 29 1.84 9.55 3.92
CA ARG A 29 3.13 8.87 4.07
C ARG A 29 2.97 7.36 4.06
N VAL A 30 3.73 6.74 3.17
CA VAL A 30 3.89 5.29 3.03
C VAL A 30 5.36 4.99 3.19
N TYR A 31 5.66 4.03 4.07
CA TYR A 31 7.00 3.57 4.39
C TYR A 31 7.29 2.28 3.63
N THR A 32 8.51 2.14 3.13
CA THR A 32 8.94 0.97 2.35
C THR A 32 10.31 0.50 2.81
N LEU A 33 10.70 -0.73 2.43
CA LEU A 33 12.05 -1.24 2.66
C LEU A 33 13.13 -0.53 1.85
N HIS A 34 12.76 0.23 0.82
CA HIS A 34 13.68 0.82 -0.15
C HIS A 34 14.07 2.26 0.19
N GLU A 35 13.27 2.94 1.00
CA GLU A 35 13.44 4.37 1.23
C GLU A 35 14.28 4.67 2.45
N ALA A 36 15.37 5.43 2.26
CA ALA A 36 16.24 5.90 3.34
C ALA A 36 15.48 6.55 4.51
N ALA A 37 14.37 7.25 4.20
CA ALA A 37 13.52 7.91 5.19
C ALA A 37 12.63 6.95 6.03
N THR A 38 12.63 5.64 5.74
CA THR A 38 11.96 4.62 6.56
C THR A 38 12.83 4.27 7.78
N PRO A 39 12.36 4.54 9.00
CA PRO A 39 13.16 4.26 10.18
C PRO A 39 13.36 2.75 10.43
N PRO A 40 14.40 2.36 11.19
CA PRO A 40 14.83 0.97 11.29
C PRO A 40 13.75 0.01 11.82
N TRP A 41 12.92 0.47 12.77
CA TRP A 41 11.89 -0.38 13.36
C TRP A 41 10.74 -0.65 12.38
N GLU A 42 10.34 0.33 11.56
CA GLU A 42 9.37 0.10 10.48
C GLU A 42 9.89 -0.90 9.45
N ARG A 43 11.20 -0.83 9.12
CA ARG A 43 11.83 -1.82 8.22
C ARG A 43 11.80 -3.22 8.81
N ALA A 44 12.10 -3.35 10.10
CA ALA A 44 12.07 -4.64 10.79
C ALA A 44 10.66 -5.26 10.74
N ILE A 45 9.62 -4.46 11.04
CA ILE A 45 8.23 -4.92 10.94
C ILE A 45 7.87 -5.31 9.52
N LEU A 46 8.26 -4.50 8.52
CA LEU A 46 7.94 -4.80 7.11
C LEU A 46 8.60 -6.09 6.63
N ARG A 47 9.86 -6.32 7.01
CA ARG A 47 10.55 -7.59 6.69
C ARG A 47 9.86 -8.76 7.37
N GLN A 48 9.55 -8.64 8.66
CA GLN A 48 8.89 -9.70 9.41
C GLN A 48 7.51 -10.01 8.81
N PHE A 49 6.70 -8.99 8.53
CA PHE A 49 5.41 -9.13 7.87
C PHE A 49 5.52 -9.85 6.52
N ALA A 50 6.48 -9.47 5.68
CA ALA A 50 6.64 -10.07 4.36
C ALA A 50 7.09 -11.54 4.46
N ARG A 51 8.05 -11.84 5.34
CA ARG A 51 8.47 -13.23 5.65
C ARG A 51 7.32 -14.08 6.17
N ASP A 52 6.58 -13.58 7.15
CA ASP A 52 5.48 -14.34 7.77
C ASP A 52 4.33 -14.61 6.79
N THR A 53 4.15 -13.75 5.78
CA THR A 53 3.05 -13.86 4.82
C THR A 53 3.43 -14.64 3.56
N TYR A 54 4.68 -14.56 3.09
CA TYR A 54 5.12 -15.12 1.81
C TYR A 54 6.21 -16.18 1.93
N GLY A 55 6.84 -16.33 3.11
CA GLY A 55 7.90 -17.30 3.33
C GLY A 55 8.99 -17.19 2.28
N ASP A 56 9.18 -18.27 1.52
CA ASP A 56 10.20 -18.40 0.48
C ASP A 56 9.94 -17.53 -0.76
N ASP A 57 8.70 -17.07 -0.97
CA ASP A 57 8.36 -16.17 -2.08
C ASP A 57 8.75 -14.71 -1.81
N PHE A 58 9.29 -14.41 -0.62
CA PHE A 58 9.83 -13.10 -0.28
C PHE A 58 11.35 -13.05 -0.48
N ASP A 59 11.80 -12.23 -1.43
CA ASP A 59 13.22 -11.93 -1.60
C ASP A 59 13.62 -10.82 -0.62
N GLU A 60 14.34 -11.19 0.43
CA GLU A 60 14.80 -10.25 1.45
C GLU A 60 15.81 -9.23 0.94
N SER A 61 16.63 -9.63 -0.03
CA SER A 61 17.70 -8.82 -0.59
C SER A 61 17.12 -7.71 -1.46
N ALA A 62 16.12 -8.07 -2.27
CA ALA A 62 15.36 -7.16 -3.11
C ALA A 62 14.20 -6.49 -2.37
N GLY A 63 13.79 -6.99 -1.20
CA GLY A 63 12.69 -6.43 -0.42
C GLY A 63 11.35 -6.44 -1.16
N ILE A 64 11.09 -7.48 -1.96
CA ILE A 64 9.89 -7.67 -2.78
C ILE A 64 9.33 -9.09 -2.58
N ALA A 65 8.02 -9.24 -2.71
CA ALA A 65 7.35 -10.54 -2.65
C ALA A 65 6.81 -10.92 -4.03
N ARG A 66 7.08 -12.15 -4.47
CA ARG A 66 6.62 -12.70 -5.76
C ARG A 66 5.24 -13.33 -5.60
N HIS A 67 4.41 -13.20 -6.64
CA HIS A 67 3.07 -13.77 -6.68
C HIS A 67 2.92 -14.63 -7.92
N GLN A 68 2.14 -15.70 -7.82
CA GLN A 68 1.76 -16.52 -8.99
C GLN A 68 0.84 -15.75 -9.95
N ASN A 69 0.11 -14.75 -9.45
CA ASN A 69 -0.81 -13.94 -10.25
C ASN A 69 -0.15 -12.61 -10.63
N VAL A 70 -0.02 -12.37 -11.93
CA VAL A 70 0.42 -11.09 -12.48
C VAL A 70 -0.76 -10.10 -12.48
N PRO A 71 -0.60 -8.89 -11.94
CA PRO A 71 -1.62 -7.86 -12.06
C PRO A 71 -1.86 -7.56 -13.53
N GLN A 72 -3.12 -7.63 -13.98
CA GLN A 72 -3.46 -7.13 -15.31
C GLN A 72 -3.16 -5.63 -15.36
N GLY A 73 -2.30 -5.21 -16.29
CA GLY A 73 -1.91 -3.82 -16.46
C GLY A 73 -3.13 -2.93 -16.65
N GLU A 74 -3.24 -1.87 -15.84
CA GLU A 74 -4.31 -0.89 -15.99
C GLU A 74 -3.93 0.08 -17.12
N ASN A 75 -4.41 -0.18 -18.34
CA ASN A 75 -4.34 0.72 -19.50
C ASN A 75 -5.25 1.96 -19.32
N ARG A 76 -5.14 2.66 -18.20
CA ARG A 76 -5.87 3.91 -17.95
C ARG A 76 -4.92 5.09 -18.08
N PRO A 77 -5.36 6.19 -18.71
CA PRO A 77 -4.57 7.42 -18.73
C PRO A 77 -4.29 7.86 -17.30
N VAL A 78 -3.02 8.10 -17.00
CA VAL A 78 -2.52 8.49 -15.69
C VAL A 78 -2.32 10.01 -15.69
N PRO A 79 -3.09 10.78 -14.91
CA PRO A 79 -2.83 12.20 -14.70
C PRO A 79 -1.40 12.48 -14.21
N ASP A 80 -0.83 13.64 -14.54
CA ASP A 80 0.58 13.98 -14.25
C ASP A 80 0.94 13.88 -12.75
N ASP A 81 0.01 14.19 -11.85
CA ASP A 81 0.19 14.06 -10.39
C ASP A 81 0.34 12.60 -9.93
N ILE A 82 -0.17 11.65 -10.72
CA ILE A 82 -0.07 10.22 -10.48
C ILE A 82 1.21 9.65 -11.10
N ALA A 83 1.67 10.19 -12.24
CA ALA A 83 2.86 9.73 -12.93
C ALA A 83 4.10 9.71 -12.02
N GLN A 84 4.27 10.74 -11.18
CA GLN A 84 5.39 10.79 -10.22
C GLN A 84 5.33 9.67 -9.18
N ARG A 85 4.13 9.29 -8.71
CA ARG A 85 3.94 8.23 -7.71
C ARG A 85 4.15 6.85 -8.33
N VAL A 86 3.71 6.67 -9.57
CA VAL A 86 3.98 5.45 -10.35
C VAL A 86 5.48 5.32 -10.58
N ALA A 87 6.16 6.35 -11.09
CA ALA A 87 7.60 6.33 -11.31
C ALA A 87 8.40 6.10 -10.01
N ARG A 88 7.93 6.62 -8.87
CA ARG A 88 8.50 6.30 -7.55
C ARG A 88 8.36 4.81 -7.22
N TYR A 89 7.18 4.23 -7.44
CA TYR A 89 6.96 2.81 -7.22
C TYR A 89 7.81 1.93 -8.14
N GLU A 90 7.82 2.21 -9.44
CA GLU A 90 8.55 1.41 -10.43
C GLU A 90 10.07 1.42 -10.18
N ARG A 91 10.63 2.52 -9.67
CA ARG A 91 12.05 2.56 -9.26
C ARG A 91 12.37 1.61 -8.10
N MET A 92 11.42 1.35 -7.20
CA MET A 92 11.61 0.44 -6.07
C MET A 92 11.26 -1.01 -6.42
N ASN A 93 10.44 -1.23 -7.46
CA ASN A 93 9.99 -2.54 -7.89
C ASN A 93 9.92 -2.58 -9.43
N PRO A 94 11.05 -2.68 -10.13
CA PRO A 94 11.07 -2.67 -11.60
C PRO A 94 10.37 -3.89 -12.20
N GLU A 95 10.41 -5.04 -11.50
CA GLU A 95 9.84 -6.33 -11.91
C GLU A 95 8.35 -6.47 -11.56
N TRP A 96 7.65 -5.37 -11.23
CA TRP A 96 6.26 -5.45 -10.78
C TRP A 96 5.31 -6.06 -11.82
N ARG A 97 5.66 -5.94 -13.10
CA ARG A 97 4.93 -6.53 -14.23
C ARG A 97 5.05 -8.06 -14.29
N ASP A 98 6.00 -8.64 -13.57
CA ASP A 98 6.21 -10.08 -13.47
C ASP A 98 5.55 -10.68 -12.22
N GLY A 99 4.67 -9.92 -11.56
CA GLY A 99 3.97 -10.35 -10.34
C GLY A 99 4.72 -10.04 -9.06
N CYS A 100 5.78 -9.24 -9.10
CA CYS A 100 6.47 -8.76 -7.90
C CYS A 100 5.70 -7.62 -7.24
N SER A 101 5.56 -7.67 -5.91
CA SER A 101 4.86 -6.66 -5.13
C SER A 101 5.74 -6.10 -4.02
N LEU A 102 5.39 -4.90 -3.58
CA LEU A 102 6.22 -4.16 -2.63
C LEU A 102 5.55 -4.08 -1.25
N PRO A 103 6.23 -4.50 -0.17
CA PRO A 103 5.73 -4.36 1.19
C PRO A 103 5.78 -2.90 1.60
N ILE A 104 4.62 -2.42 2.03
CA ILE A 104 4.47 -1.06 2.52
C ILE A 104 3.86 -1.03 3.91
N MET A 105 4.26 -0.03 4.69
CA MET A 105 3.60 0.30 5.94
C MET A 105 3.01 1.71 5.87
N MET A 106 1.83 1.88 6.45
CA MET A 106 1.19 3.17 6.59
C MET A 106 0.70 3.36 8.01
N ARG A 107 0.76 4.60 8.49
CA ARG A 107 0.18 4.97 9.77
C ARG A 107 -1.27 5.37 9.56
N LEU A 108 -2.17 4.71 10.28
CA LEU A 108 -3.56 5.10 10.32
C LEU A 108 -3.71 6.34 11.19
N ASP A 109 -4.08 7.46 10.57
CA ASP A 109 -4.65 8.58 11.31
C ASP A 109 -6.16 8.36 11.41
N VAL A 110 -6.65 8.15 12.63
CA VAL A 110 -8.05 7.75 12.90
C VAL A 110 -9.08 8.67 12.19
N PRO A 111 -8.93 10.01 12.18
CA PRO A 111 -9.83 10.89 11.43
C PRO A 111 -9.79 10.65 9.91
N THR A 112 -8.61 10.44 9.33
CA THR A 112 -8.41 10.17 7.90
C THR A 112 -8.97 8.81 7.49
N ALA A 113 -8.83 7.81 8.36
CA ALA A 113 -9.41 6.48 8.17
C ALA A 113 -10.93 6.52 8.19
N VAL A 114 -11.51 7.18 9.21
CA VAL A 114 -12.97 7.31 9.35
C VAL A 114 -13.56 8.10 8.18
N SER A 115 -12.93 9.18 7.74
CA SER A 115 -13.42 9.97 6.60
C SER A 115 -13.35 9.18 5.28
N THR A 116 -12.27 8.43 5.07
CA THR A 116 -12.08 7.58 3.88
C THR A 116 -13.08 6.43 3.88
N LEU A 117 -13.21 5.68 4.99
CA LEU A 117 -14.16 4.58 5.13
C LEU A 117 -15.60 5.06 4.96
N LYS A 118 -15.97 6.20 5.55
CA LYS A 118 -17.31 6.80 5.40
C LYS A 118 -17.60 7.18 3.94
N THR A 119 -16.60 7.69 3.23
CA THR A 119 -16.72 8.05 1.81
C THR A 119 -16.87 6.80 0.93
N SER A 120 -16.05 5.78 1.16
CA SER A 120 -16.13 4.50 0.46
C SER A 120 -17.45 3.78 0.72
N ALA A 121 -17.91 3.73 1.99
CA ALA A 121 -19.20 3.18 2.36
C ALA A 121 -20.36 3.93 1.69
N ARG A 122 -20.32 5.27 1.66
CA ARG A 122 -21.33 6.07 0.95
C ARG A 122 -21.35 5.79 -0.55
N ARG A 123 -20.18 5.58 -1.18
CA ARG A 123 -20.08 5.21 -2.60
C ARG A 123 -20.63 3.80 -2.84
N LEU A 124 -20.36 2.84 -1.96
CA LEU A 124 -20.89 1.49 -2.04
C LEU A 124 -22.42 1.50 -1.94
N VAL A 125 -22.98 2.21 -0.96
CA VAL A 125 -24.43 2.38 -0.80
C VAL A 125 -25.08 3.02 -2.04
N ARG A 126 -24.43 4.03 -2.65
CA ARG A 126 -24.91 4.63 -3.90
C ARG A 126 -24.86 3.67 -5.09
N ARG A 127 -23.86 2.79 -5.17
CA ARG A 127 -23.77 1.76 -6.22
C ARG A 127 -24.87 0.71 -6.03
N LEU A 128 -25.07 0.24 -4.81
CA LEU A 128 -26.14 -0.70 -4.47
C LEU A 128 -27.54 -0.12 -4.78
N LYS A 129 -27.79 1.15 -4.43
CA LYS A 129 -29.04 1.85 -4.79
C LYS A 129 -29.24 2.13 -6.28
N LYS A 130 -28.19 2.04 -7.10
CA LYS A 130 -28.29 2.16 -8.57
C LYS A 130 -28.45 0.80 -9.25
N ALA A 131 -28.14 -0.29 -8.54
CA ALA A 131 -28.23 -1.66 -9.03
C ALA A 131 -29.52 -2.37 -8.58
N ALA A 132 -30.24 -1.78 -7.62
CA ALA A 132 -31.60 -2.12 -7.21
C ALA A 132 -32.60 -1.17 -7.88
#